data_AF-A0A9X3KW18-F1
#
_entry.id   AF-A0A9X3KW18-F1
#
_cell.length_a   1.000
_cell.length_b   1.000
_cell.length_c   1.000
_cell.angle_alpha   90.00
_cell.angle_beta   90.00
_cell.angle_gamma   90.00
#
_symmetry.space_group_name_H-M   'P 1'
#
loop_
_entity.id
_entity.type
_entity.pdbx_description
1 polymer ?
#
loop_
_entity_poly.entity_id
_entity_poly.type
_entity_poly.pdbx_seq_one_letter_code
_entity_poly.pdbx_strand_id
1 'polypeptide(L)'
;MARTGKTADQVLAMLDRSVLAGDGAGGLTKKWDGDTLRRQVQAEAEIIAAFGQQAGAAIERHAEQKRAELRQQIKATQDPEKIEALQAQINEINTQERLLNVAVGALGGSGGVAALQAGLSEAADRMRRYTIADSEKFAGITDGETTLDNKSGESAGIRGDGFKTAGTRVVLDKLCGDVNERCKTQRDANSQPVLDANGVPRLELDGNGRVQFDKKAAEMTMAEFLETDPGKEMSGPTGGNQGGPGTLLGLAYSPGGVLDLAHEAYGGSHDFIGGTLSGYYDEKGNARRGLTAVQDFMYETWTGIALVPATPFALSEALPPQAWKALDILLRMKR
;
A
#
# COMPACT_ATOMS: atom_id res chain seq x y z
N MET A 1 27.34 -32.03 -6.32
CA MET A 1 26.39 -33.15 -6.53
C MET A 1 25.30 -32.70 -7.48
N ALA A 2 25.23 -33.34 -8.64
CA ALA A 2 24.47 -32.92 -9.82
C ALA A 2 22.96 -33.23 -9.70
N ARG A 3 22.09 -32.26 -10.04
CA ARG A 3 20.67 -32.52 -10.33
C ARG A 3 20.20 -31.69 -11.50
N THR A 4 20.52 -32.19 -12.70
CA THR A 4 19.56 -32.55 -13.76
C THR A 4 20.29 -32.96 -15.04
N GLY A 5 21.58 -32.64 -15.20
CA GLY A 5 22.39 -33.09 -16.36
C GLY A 5 21.88 -32.60 -17.71
N LYS A 6 20.99 -31.60 -17.73
CA LYS A 6 20.35 -31.09 -18.94
C LYS A 6 20.97 -29.76 -19.35
N THR A 7 21.31 -29.63 -20.63
CA THR A 7 21.85 -28.38 -21.20
C THR A 7 20.75 -27.32 -21.35
N ALA A 8 21.13 -26.05 -21.53
CA ALA A 8 20.18 -24.95 -21.74
C ALA A 8 19.19 -25.23 -22.89
N ASP A 9 19.68 -25.82 -23.98
CA ASP A 9 18.87 -26.21 -25.13
C ASP A 9 17.84 -27.29 -24.78
N GLN A 10 18.18 -28.21 -23.87
CA GLN A 10 17.27 -29.27 -23.44
C GLN A 10 16.16 -28.76 -22.51
N VAL A 11 16.41 -27.72 -21.72
CA VAL A 11 15.39 -27.08 -20.88
C VAL A 11 14.47 -26.19 -21.72
N LEU A 12 15.02 -25.47 -22.70
CA LEU A 12 14.25 -24.73 -23.70
C LEU A 12 13.37 -25.65 -24.56
N ALA A 13 13.89 -26.84 -24.94
CA ALA A 13 13.11 -27.86 -25.62
C ALA A 13 11.99 -28.48 -24.75
N MET A 14 12.12 -28.48 -23.42
CA MET A 14 11.05 -28.92 -22.50
C MET A 14 9.97 -27.86 -22.26
N LEU A 15 10.31 -26.59 -22.46
CA LEU A 15 9.37 -25.47 -22.48
C LEU A 15 8.72 -25.29 -23.86
N ASP A 16 9.26 -25.94 -24.90
CA ASP A 16 8.65 -26.05 -26.21
C ASP A 16 7.48 -27.04 -26.14
N ARG A 17 6.24 -26.53 -26.21
CA ARG A 17 5.01 -27.34 -26.22
C ARG A 17 4.79 -28.13 -27.53
N SER A 18 5.81 -28.33 -28.35
CA SER A 18 5.76 -29.18 -29.54
C SER A 18 5.52 -30.67 -29.20
N VAL A 19 5.72 -31.08 -27.94
CA VAL A 19 5.58 -32.49 -27.52
C VAL A 19 4.20 -32.82 -26.91
N LEU A 20 3.28 -31.86 -26.73
CA LEU A 20 1.95 -32.11 -26.14
C LEU A 20 0.75 -31.48 -26.88
N ALA A 21 0.97 -30.78 -27.98
CA ALA A 21 -0.11 -30.42 -28.90
C ALA A 21 0.07 -31.25 -30.17
N GLY A 22 -0.76 -32.29 -30.33
CA GLY A 22 -0.87 -32.99 -31.60
C GLY A 22 -1.19 -31.99 -32.72
N ASP A 23 -0.75 -32.32 -33.93
CA ASP A 23 -0.78 -31.55 -35.19
C ASP A 23 -2.21 -31.23 -35.72
N GLY A 24 -3.16 -30.90 -34.83
CA GLY A 24 -4.53 -30.53 -35.14
C GLY A 24 -4.70 -29.01 -35.18
N ALA A 25 -5.04 -28.50 -36.36
CA ALA A 25 -5.41 -27.14 -36.71
C ALA A 25 -5.90 -26.25 -35.53
N GLY A 26 -5.07 -25.28 -35.14
CA GLY A 26 -5.41 -24.26 -34.13
C GLY A 26 -4.24 -23.66 -33.34
N GLY A 27 -2.99 -24.04 -33.63
CA GLY A 27 -1.81 -23.63 -32.85
C GLY A 27 -1.64 -22.12 -32.72
N LEU A 28 -1.70 -21.62 -31.47
CA LEU A 28 -1.36 -20.25 -31.10
C LEU A 28 0.03 -19.88 -31.66
N THR A 29 0.07 -18.99 -32.65
CA THR A 29 1.33 -18.45 -33.20
C THR A 29 2.13 -17.76 -32.09
N LYS A 30 3.37 -18.23 -31.84
CA LYS A 30 4.35 -17.57 -30.95
C LYS A 30 4.55 -16.12 -31.42
N LYS A 31 4.09 -15.15 -30.62
CA LYS A 31 4.31 -13.70 -30.83
C LYS A 31 5.37 -13.10 -29.90
N TRP A 32 6.27 -13.91 -29.34
CA TRP A 32 7.29 -13.42 -28.40
C TRP A 32 8.71 -13.80 -28.84
N ASP A 33 9.62 -12.85 -28.68
CA ASP A 33 11.06 -12.98 -28.95
C ASP A 33 11.78 -13.31 -27.63
N GLY A 34 12.36 -14.51 -27.56
CA GLY A 34 13.02 -15.01 -26.35
C GLY A 34 14.32 -14.29 -25.97
N ASP A 35 15.00 -13.63 -26.91
CA ASP A 35 16.20 -12.84 -26.63
C ASP A 35 15.84 -11.44 -26.13
N THR A 36 14.73 -10.88 -26.64
CA THR A 36 14.16 -9.63 -26.12
C THR A 36 13.60 -9.82 -24.70
N LEU A 37 12.86 -10.91 -24.47
CA LEU A 37 12.33 -11.26 -23.15
C LEU A 37 13.45 -11.50 -22.12
N ARG A 38 14.53 -12.19 -22.51
CA ARG A 38 15.69 -12.42 -21.64
C ARG A 38 16.37 -11.12 -21.22
N ARG A 39 16.52 -10.16 -22.15
CA ARG A 39 17.11 -8.84 -21.86
C ARG A 39 16.24 -8.02 -20.92
N GLN A 40 14.92 -8.07 -21.07
CA GLN A 40 13.98 -7.37 -20.18
C GLN A 40 14.05 -7.92 -18.74
N VAL A 41 13.98 -9.24 -18.59
CA VAL A 41 14.09 -9.88 -17.27
C VAL A 41 15.45 -9.63 -16.60
N GLN A 42 16.53 -9.57 -17.38
CA GLN A 42 17.87 -9.25 -16.85
C GLN A 42 17.96 -7.81 -16.34
N ALA A 43 17.40 -6.85 -17.07
CA ALA A 43 17.34 -5.47 -16.63
C ALA A 43 16.50 -5.34 -15.34
N GLU A 44 15.38 -6.04 -15.25
CA GLU A 44 14.52 -6.07 -14.05
C GLU A 44 15.24 -6.67 -12.83
N ALA A 45 16.03 -7.72 -12.98
CA ALA A 45 16.81 -8.30 -11.88
C ALA A 45 17.94 -7.36 -11.39
N GLU A 46 18.58 -6.64 -12.31
CA GLU A 46 19.58 -5.62 -11.96
C GLU A 46 18.93 -4.41 -11.26
N ILE A 47 17.73 -4.02 -11.70
CA ILE A 47 16.90 -3.01 -11.02
C ILE A 47 16.53 -3.48 -9.61
N ILE A 48 16.13 -4.74 -9.42
CA ILE A 48 15.77 -5.30 -8.10
C ILE A 48 16.98 -5.35 -7.15
N ALA A 49 18.17 -5.69 -7.65
CA ALA A 49 19.39 -5.70 -6.85
C ALA A 49 19.87 -4.28 -6.49
N ALA A 50 19.84 -3.35 -7.45
CA ALA A 50 20.13 -1.94 -7.21
C ALA A 50 19.08 -1.31 -6.26
N PHE A 51 17.83 -1.72 -6.39
CA PHE A 51 16.72 -1.37 -5.51
C PHE A 51 16.97 -1.88 -4.09
N GLY A 52 17.35 -3.15 -3.90
CA GLY A 52 17.68 -3.66 -2.55
C GLY A 52 18.75 -2.81 -1.86
N GLN A 53 19.80 -2.42 -2.59
CA GLN A 53 20.89 -1.59 -2.06
C GLN A 53 20.45 -0.14 -1.77
N GLN A 54 19.70 0.49 -2.66
CA GLN A 54 19.26 1.89 -2.50
C GLN A 54 18.08 2.04 -1.54
N ALA A 55 17.14 1.09 -1.55
CA ALA A 55 15.98 1.07 -0.68
C ALA A 55 16.37 0.79 0.76
N GLY A 56 17.28 -0.16 1.02
CA GLY A 56 17.81 -0.39 2.37
C GLY A 56 18.36 0.90 2.99
N ALA A 57 19.23 1.60 2.27
CA ALA A 57 19.80 2.85 2.73
C ALA A 57 18.75 3.98 2.88
N ALA A 58 17.72 4.02 2.03
CA ALA A 58 16.65 5.01 2.15
C ALA A 58 15.72 4.74 3.35
N ILE A 59 15.39 3.46 3.58
CA ILE A 59 14.60 2.99 4.72
C ILE A 59 15.32 3.30 6.02
N GLU A 60 16.61 2.95 6.11
CA GLU A 60 17.44 3.25 7.29
C GLU A 60 17.49 4.75 7.56
N ARG A 61 17.79 5.58 6.55
CA ARG A 61 17.82 7.04 6.70
C ARG A 61 16.48 7.60 7.19
N HIS A 62 15.36 7.14 6.62
CA HIS A 62 14.03 7.61 7.01
C HIS A 62 13.67 7.20 8.44
N ALA A 63 13.90 5.93 8.78
CA ALA A 63 13.69 5.42 10.13
C ALA A 63 14.56 6.15 11.16
N GLU A 64 15.83 6.42 10.85
CA GLU A 64 16.72 7.21 11.69
C GLU A 64 16.23 8.64 11.90
N GLN A 65 15.82 9.33 10.82
CA GLN A 65 15.27 10.69 10.90
C GLN A 65 14.03 10.73 11.80
N LYS A 66 13.06 9.82 11.59
CA LYS A 66 11.85 9.76 12.40
C LYS A 66 12.12 9.44 13.87
N ARG A 67 13.03 8.50 14.14
CA ARG A 67 13.48 8.23 15.53
C ARG A 67 14.11 9.45 16.17
N ALA A 68 14.90 10.23 15.42
CA ALA A 68 15.53 11.44 15.94
C ALA A 68 14.49 12.50 16.30
N GLU A 69 13.49 12.71 15.44
CA GLU A 69 12.34 13.61 15.70
C GLU A 69 11.58 13.20 16.97
N LEU A 70 11.19 11.93 17.09
CA LEU A 70 10.46 11.44 18.26
C LEU A 70 11.28 11.54 19.55
N ARG A 71 12.58 11.25 19.49
CA ARG A 71 13.49 11.43 20.65
C ARG A 71 13.61 12.90 21.07
N GLN A 72 13.53 13.85 20.14
CA GLN A 72 13.49 15.27 20.49
C GLN A 72 12.18 15.63 21.18
N GLN A 73 11.04 15.10 20.73
CA GLN A 73 9.75 15.31 21.37
C GLN A 73 9.71 14.74 22.80
N ILE A 74 10.28 13.55 23.01
CA ILE A 74 10.44 12.95 24.35
C ILE A 74 11.26 13.87 25.27
N LYS A 75 12.36 14.45 24.77
CA LYS A 75 13.18 15.39 25.55
C LYS A 75 12.46 16.70 25.88
N ALA A 76 11.51 17.10 25.03
CA ALA A 76 10.76 18.35 25.15
C ALA A 76 9.52 18.25 26.06
N THR A 77 9.18 17.05 26.55
CA THR A 77 8.01 16.82 27.39
C THR A 77 8.39 16.17 28.73
N GLN A 78 7.63 16.47 29.79
CA GLN A 78 7.76 15.84 31.11
C GLN A 78 6.57 14.93 31.44
N ASP A 79 5.63 14.80 30.51
CA ASP A 79 4.39 14.05 30.67
C ASP A 79 4.64 12.54 30.45
N PRO A 80 4.50 11.70 31.49
CA PRO A 80 4.81 10.27 31.40
C PRO A 80 3.98 9.53 30.35
N GLU A 81 2.71 9.88 30.15
CA GLU A 81 1.84 9.21 29.17
C GLU A 81 2.27 9.55 27.74
N LYS A 82 2.66 10.81 27.49
CA LYS A 82 3.21 11.21 26.19
C LYS A 82 4.54 10.53 25.91
N ILE A 83 5.40 10.40 26.91
CA ILE A 83 6.68 9.70 26.77
C ILE A 83 6.44 8.24 26.38
N GLU A 84 5.51 7.54 27.03
CA GLU A 84 5.16 6.16 26.70
C GLU A 84 4.61 6.03 25.27
N ALA A 85 3.69 6.91 24.87
CA ALA A 85 3.13 6.92 23.52
C ALA A 85 4.20 7.17 22.44
N LEU A 86 5.10 8.14 22.65
CA LEU A 86 6.20 8.43 21.73
C LEU A 86 7.20 7.27 21.67
N GLN A 87 7.43 6.57 22.79
CA GLN A 87 8.28 5.39 22.83
C GLN A 87 7.66 4.20 22.08
N ALA A 88 6.33 4.05 22.15
CA ALA A 88 5.59 3.06 21.37
C ALA A 88 5.75 3.30 19.86
N GLN A 89 5.68 4.57 19.41
CA GLN A 89 5.92 4.93 18.00
C GLN A 89 7.35 4.58 17.55
N ILE A 90 8.36 4.79 18.41
CA ILE A 90 9.74 4.37 18.11
C ILE A 90 9.84 2.84 17.96
N ASN A 91 9.18 2.08 18.83
CA ASN A 91 9.17 0.61 18.77
C ASN A 91 8.49 0.11 17.50
N GLU A 92 7.43 0.80 17.07
CA GLU A 92 6.77 0.54 15.79
C GLU A 92 7.72 0.78 14.62
N ILE A 93 8.38 1.95 14.54
CA ILE A 93 9.38 2.26 13.49
C ILE A 93 10.49 1.20 13.44
N ASN A 94 11.01 0.76 14.59
CA ASN A 94 12.04 -0.30 14.64
C ASN A 94 11.53 -1.63 14.08
N THR A 95 10.26 -1.95 14.35
CA THR A 95 9.63 -3.16 13.82
C THR A 95 9.48 -3.04 12.31
N GLN A 96 9.00 -1.90 11.81
CA GLN A 96 8.85 -1.62 10.38
C GLN A 96 10.19 -1.69 9.64
N GLU A 97 11.23 -1.01 10.15
CA GLU A 97 12.59 -1.05 9.59
C GLU A 97 13.15 -2.47 9.58
N ARG A 98 12.99 -3.25 10.66
CA ARG A 98 13.46 -4.63 10.72
C ARG A 98 12.78 -5.51 9.66
N LEU A 99 11.48 -5.33 9.42
CA LEU A 99 10.75 -6.06 8.39
C LEU A 99 11.31 -5.77 6.99
N LEU A 100 11.53 -4.48 6.71
CA LEU A 100 12.09 -4.04 5.44
C LEU A 100 13.54 -4.49 5.27
N ASN A 101 14.35 -4.48 6.34
CA ASN A 101 15.72 -4.97 6.33
C ASN A 101 15.80 -6.50 6.20
N VAL A 102 14.82 -7.26 6.69
CA VAL A 102 14.72 -8.70 6.39
C VAL A 102 14.44 -8.92 4.90
N ALA A 103 13.57 -8.11 4.30
CA ALA A 103 13.28 -8.19 2.86
C ALA A 103 14.49 -7.78 2.00
N VAL A 104 15.16 -6.69 2.35
CA VAL A 104 16.41 -6.23 1.72
C VAL A 104 17.55 -7.24 1.94
N GLY A 105 17.65 -7.83 3.14
CA GLY A 105 18.61 -8.88 3.44
C GLY A 105 18.36 -10.17 2.65
N ALA A 106 17.09 -10.52 2.41
CA ALA A 106 16.73 -11.60 1.49
C ALA A 106 17.16 -11.28 0.04
N LEU A 107 17.05 -10.02 -0.39
CA LEU A 107 17.54 -9.54 -1.69
C LEU A 107 19.08 -9.59 -1.79
N GLY A 108 19.80 -9.31 -0.70
CA GLY A 108 21.27 -9.22 -0.68
C GLY A 108 22.02 -10.53 -0.38
N GLY A 109 21.40 -11.51 0.27
CA GLY A 109 22.11 -12.68 0.82
C GLY A 109 21.45 -14.06 0.64
N SER A 110 20.27 -14.17 0.02
CA SER A 110 19.55 -15.45 -0.02
C SER A 110 20.10 -16.44 -1.06
N GLY A 111 20.22 -17.70 -0.61
CA GLY A 111 20.49 -18.84 -1.48
C GLY A 111 19.30 -19.15 -2.37
N GLY A 112 19.42 -18.88 -3.67
CA GLY A 112 18.45 -19.27 -4.70
C GLY A 112 17.15 -18.46 -4.71
N VAL A 113 16.61 -18.23 -5.91
CA VAL A 113 15.45 -17.35 -6.15
C VAL A 113 14.18 -17.75 -5.40
N ALA A 114 14.01 -19.03 -5.07
CA ALA A 114 12.88 -19.49 -4.26
C ALA A 114 12.92 -18.99 -2.80
N ALA A 115 14.11 -18.90 -2.21
CA ALA A 115 14.26 -18.33 -0.86
C ALA A 115 14.00 -16.82 -0.87
N LEU A 116 14.41 -16.14 -1.94
CA LEU A 116 14.10 -14.73 -2.16
C LEU A 116 12.59 -14.48 -2.24
N GLN A 117 11.88 -15.24 -3.08
CA GLN A 117 10.42 -15.13 -3.20
C GLN A 117 9.74 -15.31 -1.84
N ALA A 118 10.11 -16.34 -1.08
CA ALA A 118 9.52 -16.61 0.22
C ALA A 118 9.76 -15.48 1.22
N GLY A 119 10.97 -14.90 1.24
CA GLY A 119 11.29 -13.76 2.11
C GLY A 119 10.51 -12.50 1.76
N LEU A 120 10.40 -12.17 0.47
CA LEU A 120 9.60 -11.04 -0.01
C LEU A 120 8.12 -11.24 0.28
N SER A 121 7.59 -12.45 0.07
CA SER A 121 6.18 -12.78 0.31
C SER A 121 5.82 -12.70 1.79
N GLU A 122 6.67 -13.20 2.70
CA GLU A 122 6.46 -13.05 4.14
C GLU A 122 6.49 -11.58 4.59
N ALA A 123 7.37 -10.77 4.00
CA ALA A 123 7.40 -9.34 4.28
C ALA A 123 6.14 -8.63 3.75
N ALA A 124 5.70 -8.97 2.54
CA ALA A 124 4.46 -8.49 1.95
C ALA A 124 3.25 -8.81 2.83
N ASP A 125 3.17 -10.04 3.33
CA ASP A 125 2.11 -10.51 4.23
C ASP A 125 2.05 -9.72 5.55
N ARG A 126 3.22 -9.43 6.14
CA ARG A 126 3.28 -8.60 7.36
C ARG A 126 2.87 -7.17 7.09
N MET A 127 3.36 -6.55 6.02
CA MET A 127 2.96 -5.19 5.64
C MET A 127 1.45 -5.13 5.37
N ARG A 128 0.89 -6.13 4.67
CA ARG A 128 -0.56 -6.27 4.48
C ARG A 128 -1.31 -6.33 5.80
N ARG A 129 -0.89 -7.18 6.75
CA ARG A 129 -1.53 -7.25 8.08
C ARG A 129 -1.49 -5.92 8.84
N TYR A 130 -0.36 -5.21 8.76
CA TYR A 130 -0.26 -3.85 9.33
C TYR A 130 -1.26 -2.91 8.67
N THR A 131 -1.29 -2.87 7.34
CA THR A 131 -2.21 -2.05 6.56
C THR A 131 -3.68 -2.34 6.90
N ILE A 132 -4.06 -3.61 7.02
CA ILE A 132 -5.42 -4.01 7.42
C ILE A 132 -5.74 -3.48 8.82
N ALA A 133 -4.89 -3.81 9.81
CA ALA A 133 -5.12 -3.40 11.20
C ALA A 133 -5.15 -1.87 11.36
N ASP A 134 -4.36 -1.15 10.57
CA ASP A 134 -4.32 0.31 10.56
C ASP A 134 -5.58 0.90 9.90
N SER A 135 -6.04 0.32 8.79
CA SER A 135 -7.27 0.70 8.11
C SER A 135 -8.51 0.48 8.99
N GLU A 136 -8.52 -0.57 9.80
CA GLU A 136 -9.62 -0.89 10.70
C GLU A 136 -9.82 0.12 11.84
N LYS A 137 -8.78 0.92 12.17
CA LYS A 137 -8.85 1.96 13.20
C LYS A 137 -9.87 3.04 12.88
N PHE A 138 -10.12 3.31 11.60
CA PHE A 138 -11.10 4.31 11.21
C PHE A 138 -12.52 3.70 11.26
N ALA A 139 -13.37 4.27 12.11
CA ALA A 139 -14.76 3.82 12.26
C ALA A 139 -15.63 4.16 11.03
N GLY A 140 -15.20 5.14 10.23
CA GLY A 140 -15.90 5.64 9.06
C GLY A 140 -16.44 7.05 9.22
N ILE A 141 -16.97 7.59 8.12
CA ILE A 141 -17.76 8.81 8.04
C ILE A 141 -19.14 8.47 7.47
N THR A 142 -20.18 9.13 7.98
CA THR A 142 -21.55 8.93 7.50
C THR A 142 -22.39 10.20 7.55
N ASP A 143 -23.35 10.32 6.63
CA ASP A 143 -24.44 11.30 6.68
C ASP A 143 -25.78 10.69 7.15
N GLY A 144 -25.74 9.44 7.64
CA GLY A 144 -26.91 8.63 8.01
C GLY A 144 -27.48 7.77 6.89
N GLU A 145 -27.10 8.00 5.64
CA GLU A 145 -27.55 7.24 4.46
C GLU A 145 -26.37 6.56 3.77
N THR A 146 -25.32 7.31 3.51
CA THR A 146 -24.06 6.85 2.93
C THR A 146 -23.04 6.68 4.05
N THR A 147 -22.22 5.64 3.97
CA THR A 147 -21.06 5.44 4.86
C THR A 147 -19.82 5.19 4.01
N LEU A 148 -18.69 5.78 4.40
CA LEU A 148 -17.39 5.51 3.81
C LEU A 148 -16.38 5.22 4.92
N ASP A 149 -15.59 4.17 4.76
CA ASP A 149 -14.51 3.80 5.68
C ASP A 149 -13.29 3.28 4.90
N ASN A 150 -12.38 2.58 5.57
CA ASN A 150 -11.19 1.97 4.95
C ASN A 150 -11.26 0.43 4.88
N LYS A 151 -12.45 -0.17 5.03
CA LYS A 151 -12.57 -1.64 5.22
C LYS A 151 -13.78 -2.29 4.57
N SER A 152 -14.76 -1.52 4.12
CA SER A 152 -16.01 -2.03 3.56
C SER A 152 -15.97 -2.31 2.07
N GLY A 153 -14.89 -1.93 1.36
CA GLY A 153 -14.76 -2.19 -0.07
C GLY A 153 -14.62 -3.70 -0.35
N GLU A 154 -15.32 -4.16 -1.38
CA GLU A 154 -15.28 -5.56 -1.78
C GLU A 154 -13.99 -5.89 -2.54
N SER A 155 -13.34 -7.00 -2.15
CA SER A 155 -12.20 -7.58 -2.84
C SER A 155 -12.12 -9.07 -2.50
N ALA A 156 -11.44 -9.88 -3.33
CA ALA A 156 -11.04 -11.21 -2.88
C ALA A 156 -9.89 -11.15 -1.88
N GLY A 157 -9.10 -10.07 -1.90
CA GLY A 157 -7.81 -9.98 -1.24
C GLY A 157 -6.76 -10.89 -1.88
N ILE A 158 -5.52 -10.45 -1.99
CA ILE A 158 -4.46 -11.23 -2.66
C ILE A 158 -4.21 -12.60 -2.01
N ARG A 159 -4.59 -12.76 -0.74
CA ARG A 159 -4.48 -14.00 0.04
C ARG A 159 -5.82 -14.69 0.30
N GLY A 160 -6.90 -14.24 -0.34
CA GLY A 160 -8.25 -14.80 -0.11
C GLY A 160 -8.85 -14.40 1.25
N ASP A 161 -8.34 -13.35 1.87
CA ASP A 161 -8.82 -12.83 3.16
C ASP A 161 -10.06 -11.91 3.00
N GLY A 162 -10.44 -11.59 1.77
CA GLY A 162 -11.59 -10.75 1.46
C GLY A 162 -11.40 -9.26 1.79
N PHE A 163 -10.21 -8.84 2.25
CA PHE A 163 -9.96 -7.46 2.65
C PHE A 163 -9.37 -6.66 1.49
N LYS A 164 -9.94 -5.48 1.23
CA LYS A 164 -9.45 -4.57 0.20
C LYS A 164 -8.42 -3.59 0.78
N THR A 165 -7.16 -3.77 0.42
CA THR A 165 -6.07 -2.84 0.81
C THR A 165 -5.68 -1.91 -0.33
N ALA A 166 -6.08 -2.21 -1.57
CA ALA A 166 -5.83 -1.35 -2.70
C ALA A 166 -6.72 -0.10 -2.66
N GLY A 167 -6.20 1.01 -3.16
CA GLY A 167 -6.91 2.30 -3.23
C GLY A 167 -6.60 3.21 -2.05
N THR A 168 -7.01 4.46 -2.18
CA THR A 168 -6.71 5.51 -1.21
C THR A 168 -7.58 5.36 0.05
N ARG A 169 -7.03 5.70 1.21
CA ARG A 169 -7.78 5.81 2.47
C ARG A 169 -8.61 7.09 2.52
N VAL A 170 -9.58 7.14 3.43
CA VAL A 170 -10.40 8.33 3.63
C VAL A 170 -9.54 9.54 4.00
N VAL A 171 -9.74 10.64 3.25
CA VAL A 171 -9.08 11.93 3.50
C VAL A 171 -10.12 12.90 4.06
N LEU A 172 -10.10 13.12 5.37
CA LEU A 172 -11.10 13.93 6.06
C LEU A 172 -11.04 15.42 5.68
N ASP A 173 -9.88 15.96 5.31
CA ASP A 173 -9.80 17.35 4.85
C ASP A 173 -10.52 17.55 3.51
N LYS A 174 -10.53 16.54 2.63
CA LYS A 174 -11.34 16.58 1.41
C LYS A 174 -12.83 16.52 1.74
N LEU A 175 -13.27 15.59 2.59
CA LEU A 175 -14.69 15.41 2.94
C LEU A 175 -15.25 16.55 3.80
N CYS A 176 -14.61 16.82 4.93
CA CYS A 176 -15.07 17.77 5.93
C CYS A 176 -14.59 19.20 5.67
N GLY A 177 -13.52 19.37 4.89
CA GLY A 177 -12.85 20.66 4.70
C GLY A 177 -11.75 20.91 5.73
N ASP A 178 -10.87 21.86 5.42
CA ASP A 178 -9.70 22.21 6.23
C ASP A 178 -10.09 22.65 7.65
N VAL A 179 -11.30 23.22 7.80
CA VAL A 179 -11.83 23.70 9.09
C VAL A 179 -13.10 22.95 9.52
N ASN A 180 -13.36 21.78 8.94
CA ASN A 180 -14.52 20.93 9.19
C ASN A 180 -15.88 21.56 8.85
N GLU A 181 -15.94 22.50 7.92
CA GLU A 181 -17.17 23.21 7.56
C GLU A 181 -18.28 22.32 6.99
N ARG A 182 -17.94 21.15 6.43
CA ARG A 182 -18.91 20.17 5.89
C ARG A 182 -19.26 19.04 6.86
N CYS A 183 -18.72 19.04 8.07
CA CYS A 183 -18.95 17.99 9.06
C CYS A 183 -19.44 18.58 10.38
N LYS A 184 -20.12 17.77 11.20
CA LYS A 184 -20.52 18.20 12.53
C LYS A 184 -19.30 18.34 13.44
N THR A 185 -19.34 19.35 14.29
CA THR A 185 -18.25 19.72 15.19
C THR A 185 -18.74 19.82 16.63
N GLN A 186 -17.86 19.49 17.56
CA GLN A 186 -18.14 19.47 18.99
C GLN A 186 -18.40 20.88 19.51
N ARG A 187 -19.39 21.00 20.40
CA ARG A 187 -19.71 22.23 21.13
C ARG A 187 -19.63 22.00 22.63
N ASP A 188 -19.16 23.00 23.36
CA ASP A 188 -19.13 22.98 24.82
C ASP A 188 -20.52 23.26 25.42
N ALA A 189 -20.61 23.28 26.75
CA ALA A 189 -21.86 23.55 27.48
C ALA A 189 -22.46 24.93 27.20
N ASN A 190 -21.66 25.88 26.71
CA ASN A 190 -22.06 27.25 26.36
C ASN A 190 -22.31 27.40 24.84
N SER A 191 -22.41 26.29 24.11
CA SER A 191 -22.57 26.24 22.65
C SER A 191 -21.39 26.83 21.85
N GLN A 192 -20.22 27.00 22.47
CA GLN A 192 -19.00 27.43 21.78
C GLN A 192 -18.29 26.24 21.12
N PRO A 193 -17.64 26.43 19.96
CA PRO A 193 -16.86 25.37 19.32
C PRO A 193 -15.73 24.87 20.23
N VAL A 194 -15.59 23.55 20.35
CA VAL A 194 -14.43 22.94 21.00
C VAL A 194 -13.31 22.86 19.99
N LEU A 195 -12.22 23.60 20.22
CA LEU A 195 -11.11 23.67 19.27
C LEU A 195 -10.03 22.62 19.56
N ASP A 196 -9.31 22.22 18.52
CA ASP A 196 -8.07 21.46 18.63
C ASP A 196 -6.86 22.37 18.89
N ALA A 197 -5.65 21.79 18.91
CA ALA A 197 -4.41 22.52 19.19
C ALA A 197 -4.08 23.60 18.13
N ASN A 198 -4.68 23.51 16.94
CA ASN A 198 -4.48 24.43 15.83
C ASN A 198 -5.62 25.46 15.71
N GLY A 199 -6.59 25.44 16.62
CA GLY A 199 -7.74 26.34 16.58
C GLY A 199 -8.85 25.88 15.62
N VAL A 200 -8.81 24.64 15.14
CA VAL A 200 -9.85 24.06 14.27
C VAL A 200 -10.92 23.36 15.13
N PRO A 201 -12.23 23.55 14.86
CA PRO A 201 -13.28 22.85 15.60
C PRO A 201 -13.14 21.33 15.50
N ARG A 202 -13.18 20.64 16.64
CA ARG A 202 -13.07 19.17 16.70
C ARG A 202 -14.30 18.51 16.08
N LEU A 203 -14.09 17.45 15.31
CA LEU A 203 -15.18 16.65 14.75
C LEU A 203 -16.03 15.99 15.83
N GLU A 204 -17.35 16.04 15.66
CA GLU A 204 -18.30 15.30 16.47
C GLU A 204 -18.42 13.86 15.94
N LEU A 205 -18.33 12.89 16.83
CA LEU A 205 -18.48 11.48 16.50
C LEU A 205 -19.86 10.97 16.91
N ASP A 206 -20.45 10.07 16.11
CA ASP A 206 -21.68 9.38 16.47
C ASP A 206 -21.46 8.31 17.57
N GLY A 207 -22.53 7.62 17.98
CA GLY A 207 -22.45 6.55 18.98
C GLY A 207 -21.59 5.34 18.58
N ASN A 208 -21.21 5.22 17.31
CA ASN A 208 -20.32 4.20 16.77
C ASN A 208 -18.88 4.73 16.53
N GLY A 209 -18.60 5.97 16.93
CA GLY A 209 -17.31 6.61 16.72
C GLY A 209 -17.08 7.13 15.30
N ARG A 210 -18.12 7.22 14.46
CA ARG A 210 -18.01 7.71 13.07
C ARG A 210 -18.07 9.22 13.01
N VAL A 211 -17.31 9.79 12.08
CA VAL A 211 -17.44 11.20 11.72
C VAL A 211 -18.81 11.44 11.08
N GLN A 212 -19.44 12.57 11.40
CA GLN A 212 -20.76 12.91 10.88
C GLN A 212 -20.64 13.99 9.79
N PHE A 213 -20.91 13.62 8.54
CA PHE A 213 -21.03 14.56 7.44
C PHE A 213 -22.33 15.35 7.60
N ASP A 214 -22.26 16.69 7.54
CA ASP A 214 -23.40 17.57 7.76
C ASP A 214 -24.00 17.98 6.42
N LYS A 215 -25.04 17.27 6.01
CA LYS A 215 -25.76 17.54 4.75
C LYS A 215 -26.27 18.98 4.66
N LYS A 216 -26.61 19.59 5.79
CA LYS A 216 -27.14 20.96 5.82
C LYS A 216 -26.02 21.96 5.62
N ALA A 217 -24.87 21.76 6.28
CA ALA A 217 -23.72 22.65 6.14
C ALA A 217 -23.04 22.49 4.76
N ALA A 218 -23.00 21.28 4.23
CA ALA A 218 -22.45 20.98 2.91
C ALA A 218 -23.41 21.31 1.75
N GLU A 219 -24.69 21.58 2.03
CA GLU A 219 -25.77 21.79 1.04
C GLU A 219 -25.93 20.62 0.04
N MET A 220 -25.48 19.42 0.40
CA MET A 220 -25.60 18.20 -0.39
C MET A 220 -25.46 16.95 0.51
N THR A 221 -25.88 15.79 0.02
CA THR A 221 -25.59 14.48 0.62
C THR A 221 -24.11 14.12 0.46
N MET A 222 -23.62 13.19 1.29
CA MET A 222 -22.26 12.68 1.11
C MET A 222 -22.11 11.97 -0.24
N ALA A 223 -23.13 11.24 -0.69
CA ALA A 223 -23.11 10.59 -2.01
C ALA A 223 -22.96 11.60 -3.15
N GLU A 224 -23.69 12.73 -3.11
CA GLU A 224 -23.55 13.80 -4.10
C GLU A 224 -22.15 14.43 -4.03
N PHE A 225 -21.60 14.63 -2.82
CA PHE A 225 -20.24 15.14 -2.65
C PHE A 225 -19.21 14.22 -3.32
N LEU A 226 -19.31 12.90 -3.16
CA LEU A 226 -18.40 11.92 -3.78
C LEU A 226 -18.37 12.01 -5.31
N GLU A 227 -19.43 12.53 -5.94
CA GLU A 227 -19.53 12.72 -7.38
C GLU A 227 -19.00 14.08 -7.87
N THR A 228 -18.68 15.01 -6.98
CA THR A 228 -18.03 16.29 -7.32
C THR A 228 -16.55 16.08 -7.68
N ASP A 229 -15.93 17.07 -8.33
CA ASP A 229 -14.50 16.99 -8.65
C ASP A 229 -13.63 16.78 -7.38
N PRO A 230 -13.83 17.53 -6.26
CA PRO A 230 -13.11 17.25 -5.00
C PRO A 230 -13.38 15.85 -4.43
N GLY A 231 -14.61 15.34 -4.58
CA GLY A 231 -14.96 14.00 -4.14
C GLY A 231 -14.24 12.91 -4.94
N LYS A 232 -14.18 13.07 -6.26
CA LYS A 232 -13.50 12.16 -7.18
C LYS A 232 -11.98 12.14 -6.99
N GLU A 233 -11.38 13.26 -6.59
CA GLU A 233 -9.95 13.32 -6.26
C GLU A 233 -9.56 12.47 -5.05
N MET A 234 -10.51 12.00 -4.23
CA MET A 234 -10.20 11.11 -3.11
C MET A 234 -9.67 9.75 -3.53
N SER A 235 -10.00 9.26 -4.73
CA SER A 235 -9.51 7.97 -5.21
C SER A 235 -8.03 7.98 -5.59
N GLY A 236 -7.38 9.16 -5.58
CA GLY A 236 -5.99 9.32 -6.00
C GLY A 236 -5.75 8.96 -7.48
N PRO A 237 -4.49 9.04 -7.93
CA PRO A 237 -4.14 8.86 -9.35
C PRO A 237 -4.25 7.41 -9.83
N THR A 238 -4.14 6.43 -8.93
CA THR A 238 -4.27 5.00 -9.26
C THR A 238 -5.72 4.51 -9.25
N GLY A 239 -6.64 5.29 -8.69
CA GLY A 239 -8.06 4.96 -8.60
C GLY A 239 -8.44 4.14 -7.36
N GLY A 240 -9.73 4.14 -7.09
CA GLY A 240 -10.40 3.46 -5.97
C GLY A 240 -10.14 4.07 -4.59
N ASN A 241 -11.03 3.74 -3.67
CA ASN A 241 -10.82 3.90 -2.23
C ASN A 241 -10.93 2.51 -1.56
N GLN A 242 -10.42 2.39 -0.32
CA GLN A 242 -10.46 1.10 0.38
C GLN A 242 -11.88 0.72 0.85
N GLY A 243 -12.71 1.70 1.20
CA GLY A 243 -14.12 1.49 1.58
C GLY A 243 -15.14 1.50 0.44
N GLY A 244 -14.71 1.49 -0.81
CA GLY A 244 -15.62 1.54 -1.95
C GLY A 244 -15.12 0.72 -3.14
N PRO A 245 -15.75 0.89 -4.31
CA PRO A 245 -15.45 0.08 -5.48
C PRO A 245 -13.98 0.21 -5.91
N GLY A 246 -13.38 -0.92 -6.27
CA GLY A 246 -12.07 -0.92 -6.90
C GLY A 246 -12.16 -0.29 -8.29
N THR A 247 -11.36 0.75 -8.53
CA THR A 247 -11.27 1.38 -9.86
C THR A 247 -9.82 1.56 -10.28
N LEU A 248 -9.58 1.57 -11.58
CA LEU A 248 -8.30 1.95 -12.20
C LEU A 248 -8.61 2.96 -13.30
N LEU A 249 -8.02 4.16 -13.22
CA LEU A 249 -8.30 5.26 -14.15
C LEU A 249 -9.80 5.59 -14.25
N GLY A 250 -10.52 5.49 -13.13
CA GLY A 250 -11.97 5.72 -13.04
C GLY A 250 -12.84 4.56 -13.55
N LEU A 251 -12.26 3.49 -14.09
CA LEU A 251 -12.99 2.30 -14.53
C LEU A 251 -13.05 1.27 -13.41
N ALA A 252 -14.25 0.87 -13.02
CA ALA A 252 -14.45 -0.16 -12.00
C ALA A 252 -13.95 -1.54 -12.46
N TYR A 253 -13.35 -2.30 -11.54
CA TYR A 253 -13.02 -3.71 -11.73
C TYR A 253 -13.77 -4.59 -10.73
N SER A 254 -14.00 -5.85 -11.10
CA SER A 254 -14.74 -6.80 -10.26
C SER A 254 -13.86 -7.37 -9.14
N PRO A 255 -14.40 -7.50 -7.91
CA PRO A 255 -13.76 -8.26 -6.84
C PRO A 255 -13.40 -9.69 -7.29
N GLY A 256 -12.21 -10.16 -6.94
CA GLY A 256 -11.65 -11.46 -7.34
C GLY A 256 -11.20 -11.55 -8.80
N GLY A 257 -11.36 -10.49 -9.58
CA GLY A 257 -10.83 -10.42 -10.94
C GLY A 257 -9.31 -10.28 -10.98
N VAL A 258 -8.72 -10.46 -12.16
CA VAL A 258 -7.26 -10.31 -12.36
C VAL A 258 -6.79 -8.91 -11.95
N LEU A 259 -7.56 -7.86 -12.26
CA LEU A 259 -7.22 -6.49 -11.87
C LEU A 259 -7.33 -6.28 -10.35
N ASP A 260 -8.32 -6.87 -9.69
CA ASP A 260 -8.43 -6.82 -8.22
C ASP A 260 -7.18 -7.44 -7.57
N LEU A 261 -6.84 -8.68 -7.94
CA LEU A 261 -5.67 -9.36 -7.41
C LEU A 261 -4.36 -8.63 -7.72
N ALA A 262 -4.22 -8.08 -8.93
CA ALA A 262 -3.03 -7.31 -9.29
C ALA A 262 -2.89 -6.04 -8.43
N HIS A 263 -3.98 -5.32 -8.15
CA HIS A 263 -3.96 -4.16 -7.26
C HIS A 263 -3.72 -4.57 -5.81
N GLU A 264 -4.34 -5.63 -5.32
CA GLU A 264 -4.17 -6.11 -3.95
C GLU A 264 -2.76 -6.63 -3.67
N ALA A 265 -2.05 -7.14 -4.68
CA ALA A 265 -0.64 -7.48 -4.55
C ALA A 265 0.22 -6.24 -4.18
N TYR A 266 -0.15 -5.07 -4.69
CA TYR A 266 0.49 -3.81 -4.32
C TYR A 266 -0.07 -3.25 -3.01
N GLY A 267 -1.39 -3.22 -2.84
CA GLY A 267 -2.12 -2.50 -1.79
C GLY A 267 -1.44 -2.55 -0.42
N GLY A 268 -1.28 -3.74 0.16
CA GLY A 268 -0.70 -3.89 1.50
C GLY A 268 0.70 -3.28 1.65
N SER A 269 1.60 -3.54 0.69
CA SER A 269 2.99 -3.07 0.75
C SER A 269 3.16 -1.60 0.34
N HIS A 270 2.41 -1.16 -0.67
CA HIS A 270 2.37 0.22 -1.12
C HIS A 270 1.83 1.14 -0.03
N ASP A 271 0.72 0.76 0.59
CA ASP A 271 0.06 1.56 1.63
C ASP A 271 0.92 1.66 2.90
N PHE A 272 1.62 0.57 3.24
CA PHE A 272 2.57 0.57 4.34
C PHE A 272 3.79 1.47 4.09
N ILE A 273 4.43 1.37 2.91
CA ILE A 273 5.65 2.13 2.58
C ILE A 273 5.33 3.60 2.32
N GLY A 274 4.26 3.85 1.57
CA GLY A 274 3.82 5.19 1.16
C GLY A 274 3.14 5.94 2.30
N GLY A 275 2.33 5.24 3.10
CA GLY A 275 1.47 5.82 4.12
C GLY A 275 2.05 5.72 5.53
N THR A 276 2.09 4.51 6.07
CA THR A 276 2.47 4.27 7.47
C THR A 276 3.94 4.64 7.73
N LEU A 277 4.87 4.13 6.92
CA LEU A 277 6.31 4.32 7.11
C LEU A 277 6.73 5.78 6.92
N SER A 278 6.10 6.49 5.96
CA SER A 278 6.38 7.91 5.71
C SER A 278 5.82 8.84 6.79
N GLY A 279 4.93 8.31 7.64
CA GLY A 279 4.17 9.07 8.61
C GLY A 279 3.07 9.93 8.00
N TYR A 280 2.57 9.56 6.81
CA TYR A 280 1.41 10.19 6.16
C TYR A 280 0.10 9.83 6.85
N TYR A 281 0.02 8.65 7.48
CA TYR A 281 -1.17 8.24 8.22
C TYR A 281 -1.18 8.70 9.68
N ASP A 282 -2.37 9.08 10.16
CA ASP A 282 -2.64 9.50 11.54
C ASP A 282 -2.98 8.31 12.45
N GLU A 283 -3.21 8.59 13.74
CA GLU A 283 -3.54 7.55 14.73
C GLU A 283 -4.89 6.85 14.49
N LYS A 284 -5.73 7.38 13.58
CA LYS A 284 -6.99 6.78 13.15
C LYS A 284 -6.84 5.97 11.88
N GLY A 285 -5.64 5.88 11.32
CA GLY A 285 -5.36 5.17 10.08
C GLY A 285 -5.84 5.92 8.84
N ASN A 286 -6.07 7.23 8.91
CA ASN A 286 -6.41 8.05 7.74
C ASN A 286 -5.22 8.90 7.30
N ALA A 287 -5.32 9.52 6.12
CA ALA A 287 -4.39 10.58 5.73
C ALA A 287 -4.41 11.69 6.79
N ARG A 288 -3.21 12.12 7.20
CA ARG A 288 -3.04 13.19 8.18
C ARG A 288 -3.74 14.46 7.75
N ARG A 289 -4.29 15.13 8.75
CA ARG A 289 -5.01 16.39 8.58
C ARG A 289 -4.11 17.60 8.79
N GLY A 290 -4.49 18.72 8.17
CA GLY A 290 -3.82 20.01 8.35
C GLY A 290 -2.41 20.05 7.76
N LEU A 291 -2.17 19.29 6.68
CA LEU A 291 -0.92 19.32 5.96
C LEU A 291 -0.78 20.66 5.23
N THR A 292 0.40 21.27 5.31
CA THR A 292 0.73 22.41 4.45
C THR A 292 0.80 21.95 2.99
N ALA A 293 0.57 22.86 2.03
CA ALA A 293 0.65 22.53 0.60
C ALA A 293 1.98 21.85 0.19
N VAL A 294 3.09 22.20 0.86
CA VAL A 294 4.40 21.56 0.64
C VAL A 294 4.43 20.13 1.18
N GLN A 295 3.88 19.90 2.37
CA GLN A 295 3.81 18.55 2.95
C GLN A 295 2.89 17.66 2.12
N ASP A 296 1.72 18.17 1.74
CA ASP A 296 0.76 17.46 0.90
C ASP A 296 1.38 17.06 -0.44
N PHE A 297 2.03 18.00 -1.15
CA PHE A 297 2.76 17.72 -2.38
C PHE A 297 3.85 16.65 -2.20
N MET A 298 4.63 16.73 -1.10
CA MET A 298 5.67 15.74 -0.81
C MET A 298 5.08 14.35 -0.55
N TYR A 299 3.95 14.26 0.15
CA TYR A 299 3.28 13.00 0.45
C TYR A 299 2.57 12.40 -0.77
N GLU A 300 1.90 13.20 -1.59
CA GLU A 300 1.32 12.74 -2.86
C GLU A 300 2.42 12.23 -3.82
N THR A 301 3.52 12.98 -3.93
CA THR A 301 4.69 12.56 -4.73
C THR A 301 5.29 11.26 -4.21
N TRP A 302 5.48 11.16 -2.88
CA TRP A 302 6.02 9.95 -2.26
C TRP A 302 5.09 8.74 -2.46
N THR A 303 3.78 8.93 -2.34
CA THR A 303 2.79 7.86 -2.55
C THR A 303 2.86 7.32 -3.98
N GLY A 304 3.06 8.18 -4.99
CA GLY A 304 3.32 7.73 -6.36
C GLY A 304 4.65 6.98 -6.50
N ILE A 305 5.73 7.50 -5.90
CA ILE A 305 7.05 6.87 -5.93
C ILE A 305 7.04 5.51 -5.22
N ALA A 306 6.24 5.32 -4.17
CA ALA A 306 6.16 4.13 -3.34
C ALA A 306 5.74 2.85 -4.09
N LEU A 307 5.18 2.97 -5.30
CA LEU A 307 4.92 1.83 -6.19
C LEU A 307 6.20 1.08 -6.57
N VAL A 308 7.28 1.82 -6.81
CA VAL A 308 8.58 1.23 -7.15
C VAL A 308 9.11 0.35 -6.02
N PRO A 309 9.21 0.83 -4.76
CA PRO A 309 9.62 -0.01 -3.65
C PRO A 309 8.64 -1.09 -3.24
N ALA A 310 7.35 -0.94 -3.52
CA ALA A 310 6.37 -1.99 -3.31
C ALA A 310 6.48 -3.14 -4.34
N THR A 311 7.02 -2.88 -5.54
CA THR A 311 7.01 -3.82 -6.67
C THR A 311 7.62 -5.18 -6.35
N PRO A 312 8.81 -5.32 -5.71
CA PRO A 312 9.36 -6.65 -5.40
C PRO A 312 8.45 -7.49 -4.50
N PHE A 313 7.75 -6.84 -3.56
CA PHE A 313 6.78 -7.49 -2.67
C PHE A 313 5.54 -7.90 -3.44
N ALA A 314 4.98 -7.00 -4.23
CA ALA A 314 3.80 -7.28 -5.05
C ALA A 314 4.05 -8.43 -6.03
N LEU A 315 5.20 -8.45 -6.70
CA LEU A 315 5.56 -9.54 -7.61
C LEU A 315 5.72 -10.88 -6.87
N SER A 316 6.16 -10.88 -5.60
CA SER A 316 6.27 -12.11 -4.81
C SER A 316 4.92 -12.74 -4.47
N GLU A 317 3.87 -11.91 -4.41
CA GLU A 317 2.48 -12.32 -4.19
C GLU A 317 1.78 -12.69 -5.50
N ALA A 318 1.96 -11.88 -6.55
CA ALA A 318 1.23 -12.00 -7.80
C ALA A 318 1.77 -13.08 -8.74
N LEU A 319 3.10 -13.29 -8.75
CA LEU A 319 3.71 -14.23 -9.67
C LEU A 319 3.71 -15.66 -9.14
N PRO A 320 3.30 -16.64 -9.96
CA PRO A 320 3.23 -18.02 -9.50
C PRO A 320 4.65 -18.61 -9.37
N PRO A 321 4.85 -19.68 -8.58
CA PRO A 321 6.18 -20.26 -8.34
C PRO A 321 6.95 -20.67 -9.61
N GLN A 322 6.25 -20.96 -10.71
CA GLN A 322 6.88 -21.28 -11.99
C GLN A 322 7.58 -20.07 -12.61
N ALA A 323 7.06 -18.86 -12.44
CA ALA A 323 7.69 -17.63 -12.91
C ALA A 323 9.00 -17.37 -12.16
N TRP A 324 9.00 -17.57 -10.84
CA TRP A 324 10.20 -17.47 -10.00
C TRP A 324 11.25 -18.55 -10.32
N LYS A 325 10.81 -19.77 -10.64
CA LYS A 325 11.72 -20.83 -11.13
C LYS A 325 12.34 -20.48 -12.49
N ALA A 326 11.57 -19.88 -13.40
CA ALA A 326 12.10 -19.41 -14.67
C ALA A 326 13.16 -18.32 -14.47
N LEU A 327 12.91 -17.38 -13.55
CA LEU A 327 13.89 -16.37 -13.14
C LEU A 327 15.16 -16.99 -12.56
N ASP A 328 15.06 -18.01 -11.70
CA ASP A 328 16.23 -18.75 -11.15
C ASP A 328 17.09 -19.37 -12.25
N ILE A 329 16.45 -20.03 -13.22
CA ILE A 329 17.15 -20.66 -14.35
C ILE A 329 17.89 -19.60 -15.17
N LEU A 330 17.21 -18.49 -15.49
CA LEU A 330 17.79 -17.39 -16.26
C LEU A 330 18.98 -16.74 -15.54
N LEU A 331 18.88 -16.52 -14.22
CA LEU A 331 19.97 -15.94 -13.42
C LEU A 331 21.18 -16.86 -13.28
N ARG A 332 20.96 -18.18 -13.20
CA ARG A 332 22.05 -19.17 -13.13
C ARG A 332 22.78 -19.35 -14.46
N MET A 333 22.10 -19.15 -15.59
CA MET A 333 22.72 -19.17 -16.92
C MET A 333 23.68 -17.99 -17.17
N LYS A 334 23.66 -16.95 -16.32
CA LYS A 334 24.55 -15.79 -16.36
C LYS A 334 25.87 -16.00 -15.58
N ARG A 335 25.97 -17.07 -14.78
CA ARG A 335 27.19 -17.43 -14.02
C ARG A 335 28.09 -18.38 -14.79
#